data_AF-A0A6N7PMB6-F1
#
_entry.id   AF-A0A6N7PMB6-F1
#
_cell.length_a   1.000
_cell.length_b   1.000
_cell.length_c   1.000
_cell.angle_alpha   90.00
_cell.angle_beta   90.00
_cell.angle_gamma   90.00
#
_symmetry.space_group_name_H-M   'P 1'
#
loop_
_entity.id
_entity.type
_entity.pdbx_description
1 polymer ?
#
loop_
_entity_poly.entity_id
_entity_poly.type
_entity_poly.pdbx_seq_one_letter_code
_entity_poly.pdbx_strand_id
1 'polypeptide(L)'
;MIVSGGGRGRPLGRALALGVVLAAAGQGSTQDIPAAEADDRIVLGVDRDDDDVDGRPDAEQDVVAPSTDLFDLVIPKGKDRTIEVRGDVARLLVDGRPFAGTVVPAGAKRAALQAVRPGRGEVKAFGRTRTITAIDVRPVDGQGRLVDPARSHASLERTPPERLPVDPYANSSNPDALRFVVVALPDDLPPVVRVTGRAPSGALVDRLEPVILGSVPCPDGVSAPLACGSTAPIRVVPDEIDRNHPTVRDRSVRAELGGAVEIALLSEARKLGGLRVAGPRASPLGPLVRYRGALRVFLVRPRPGGPPPVGGDDAGAIARARADVAQASALWGACGVSFGPPAETTITIVDPPRPHLVALGCDHGLPAAGGGKLRVRVDGREIVVTIEKGTTPAGAARVLSAAITSAGFSARVSDNASIAAGARGSSDVLVRRKSGELALVEPPASGPLSSDALLTACIGRVELEDGLSHFNDIDAIAGTVEERALIKAFDDGDPSTIEVFVIPSFAGSGRIGESFIGADGGAVRNVLITDRAALRADRASFALAHELGHVLLDDPGHPDDFGRDTPTRLMDADAANGTAFGPRRLLVDECARALRQSGPAAAVPLLRPWPLAPLGKER
;
A
#
# COMPACT_ATOMS: atom_id res chain seq x y z
N MET A 1 -19.01 41.85 -33.67
CA MET A 1 -19.90 42.93 -34.14
C MET A 1 -21.33 42.42 -33.97
N ILE A 2 -22.26 43.30 -33.58
CA ILE A 2 -23.60 43.07 -32.98
C ILE A 2 -23.59 43.12 -31.43
N VAL A 3 -24.26 44.18 -30.99
CA VAL A 3 -24.52 44.75 -29.66
C VAL A 3 -25.85 44.15 -29.16
N SER A 4 -26.10 43.90 -27.87
CA SER A 4 -26.87 44.77 -26.94
C SER A 4 -27.22 43.91 -25.71
N GLY A 5 -26.99 44.33 -24.45
CA GLY A 5 -27.98 45.03 -23.59
C GLY A 5 -28.96 44.02 -22.96
N GLY A 6 -29.18 43.86 -21.65
CA GLY A 6 -29.12 44.75 -20.49
C GLY A 6 -30.33 44.38 -19.62
N GLY A 7 -30.20 44.29 -18.29
CA GLY A 7 -31.36 44.05 -17.42
C GLY A 7 -31.04 43.61 -15.99
N ARG A 8 -30.99 44.58 -15.06
CA ARG A 8 -30.99 44.39 -13.60
C ARG A 8 -32.41 44.17 -13.09
N GLY A 9 -32.57 43.41 -12.00
CA GLY A 9 -33.80 43.40 -11.19
C GLY A 9 -33.81 42.36 -10.05
N ARG A 10 -33.38 42.76 -8.85
CA ARG A 10 -33.72 42.17 -7.54
C ARG A 10 -35.06 42.79 -7.05
N PRO A 11 -35.53 42.57 -5.81
CA PRO A 11 -35.93 41.35 -5.07
C PRO A 11 -37.34 41.55 -4.43
N LEU A 12 -37.86 40.60 -3.62
CA LEU A 12 -38.90 40.68 -2.56
C LEU A 12 -39.59 39.31 -2.48
N GLY A 13 -39.92 38.68 -1.35
CA GLY A 13 -39.97 39.03 0.07
C GLY A 13 -40.82 37.97 0.80
N ARG A 14 -40.89 38.06 2.14
CA ARG A 14 -41.59 37.22 3.15
C ARG A 14 -40.76 36.03 3.66
N ALA A 15 -40.25 35.95 4.90
CA ALA A 15 -40.64 36.41 6.25
C ALA A 15 -41.76 35.61 6.95
N LEU A 16 -41.47 35.30 8.22
CA LEU A 16 -42.26 34.67 9.31
C LEU A 16 -42.42 33.13 9.26
N ALA A 17 -42.45 32.39 10.37
CA ALA A 17 -42.10 32.60 11.78
C ALA A 17 -42.23 31.24 12.54
N LEU A 18 -41.61 31.19 13.72
CA LEU A 18 -41.73 30.25 14.84
C LEU A 18 -43.05 29.45 14.98
N GLY A 19 -42.91 28.18 15.39
CA GLY A 19 -43.95 27.37 16.02
C GLY A 19 -43.34 26.18 16.80
N VAL A 20 -43.40 26.25 18.13
CA VAL A 20 -42.99 25.22 19.11
C VAL A 20 -44.20 24.30 19.41
N VAL A 21 -43.95 23.19 20.11
CA VAL A 21 -44.86 22.30 20.87
C VAL A 21 -45.55 21.22 19.99
N LEU A 22 -45.62 19.91 20.27
CA LEU A 22 -45.70 19.12 21.50
C LEU A 22 -45.03 17.75 21.33
N ALA A 23 -44.42 17.27 22.43
CA ALA A 23 -44.15 15.86 22.66
C ALA A 23 -45.48 15.08 22.75
N ALA A 24 -45.61 14.02 21.95
CA ALA A 24 -46.60 12.98 22.15
C ALA A 24 -45.87 11.73 22.65
N ALA A 25 -45.95 11.51 23.96
CA ALA A 25 -45.62 10.24 24.59
C ALA A 25 -46.63 9.20 24.09
N GLY A 26 -46.23 8.42 23.08
CA GLY A 26 -46.93 7.22 22.69
C GLY A 26 -46.64 6.12 23.71
N GLN A 27 -47.57 5.92 24.64
CA GLN A 27 -47.69 4.67 25.40
C GLN A 27 -48.06 3.55 24.42
N GLY A 28 -47.07 3.02 23.72
CA GLY A 28 -47.16 1.75 23.04
C GLY A 28 -47.06 0.66 24.09
N SER A 29 -48.19 0.00 24.34
CA SER A 29 -48.27 -1.24 25.11
C SER A 29 -47.15 -2.18 24.69
N THR A 30 -46.29 -2.53 25.64
CA THR A 30 -45.44 -3.71 25.60
C THR A 30 -46.36 -4.93 25.55
N GLN A 31 -46.86 -5.25 24.36
CA GLN A 31 -47.26 -6.62 24.09
C GLN A 31 -45.98 -7.43 24.15
N ASP A 32 -45.92 -8.27 25.17
CA ASP A 32 -44.91 -9.31 25.37
C ASP A 32 -44.69 -10.04 24.04
N ILE A 33 -43.64 -9.64 23.35
CA ILE A 33 -42.96 -10.53 22.40
C ILE A 33 -42.42 -11.64 23.30
N PRO A 34 -42.86 -12.90 23.14
CA PRO A 34 -42.28 -13.98 23.92
C PRO A 34 -40.77 -13.93 23.67
N ALA A 35 -40.00 -13.81 24.75
CA ALA A 35 -38.55 -13.92 24.70
C ALA A 35 -38.25 -15.15 23.86
N ALA A 36 -37.61 -14.94 22.70
CA ALA A 36 -37.12 -16.02 21.87
C ALA A 36 -36.41 -17.01 22.81
N GLU A 37 -36.80 -18.29 22.78
CA GLU A 37 -36.02 -19.35 23.40
C GLU A 37 -34.57 -19.10 23.03
N ALA A 38 -33.74 -18.81 24.04
CA ALA A 38 -32.33 -18.59 23.82
C ALA A 38 -31.79 -19.89 23.21
N ASP A 39 -31.40 -19.82 21.93
CA ASP A 39 -31.02 -20.97 21.13
C ASP A 39 -30.06 -21.87 21.94
N ASP A 40 -30.51 -23.10 22.25
CA ASP A 40 -29.74 -24.08 23.03
C ASP A 40 -28.59 -24.69 22.20
N ARG A 41 -28.33 -24.14 21.01
CA ARG A 41 -27.28 -24.52 20.09
C ARG A 41 -26.11 -23.53 20.14
N ILE A 42 -24.90 -24.07 20.23
CA ILE A 42 -23.64 -23.35 20.09
C ILE A 42 -23.04 -23.78 18.76
N VAL A 43 -22.85 -22.86 17.82
CA VAL A 43 -22.08 -23.13 16.60
C VAL A 43 -20.65 -22.62 16.77
N LEU A 44 -19.66 -23.39 16.30
CA LEU A 44 -18.24 -23.07 16.40
C LEU A 44 -17.53 -23.40 15.08
N GLY A 45 -16.57 -22.56 14.68
CA GLY A 45 -15.56 -22.89 13.69
C GLY A 45 -14.49 -23.78 14.29
N VAL A 46 -14.01 -24.78 13.55
CA VAL A 46 -12.80 -25.52 13.95
C VAL A 46 -11.61 -24.58 13.85
N ASP A 47 -10.89 -24.42 14.96
CA ASP A 47 -9.88 -23.39 15.16
C ASP A 47 -8.53 -23.79 14.52
N ARG A 48 -8.47 -23.66 13.19
CA ARG A 48 -7.33 -24.10 12.35
C ARG A 48 -6.30 -23.02 12.07
N ASP A 49 -6.67 -21.77 12.26
CA ASP A 49 -5.80 -20.64 12.00
C ASP A 49 -4.85 -20.40 13.15
N ASP A 50 -4.01 -19.39 12.93
CA ASP A 50 -2.87 -19.02 13.75
C ASP A 50 -3.03 -17.51 14.02
N ASP A 51 -3.90 -17.18 14.98
CA ASP A 51 -4.23 -15.79 15.30
C ASP A 51 -3.02 -15.06 15.94
N ASP A 52 -2.08 -15.80 16.54
CA ASP A 52 -0.87 -15.26 17.18
C ASP A 52 0.40 -15.32 16.31
N VAL A 53 0.30 -15.93 15.13
CA VAL A 53 1.33 -15.98 14.08
C VAL A 53 2.57 -16.79 14.50
N ASP A 54 2.39 -17.88 15.26
CA ASP A 54 3.45 -18.78 15.72
C ASP A 54 3.71 -19.99 14.80
N GLY A 55 2.90 -20.14 13.74
CA GLY A 55 2.96 -21.21 12.75
C GLY A 55 2.22 -22.49 13.13
N ARG A 56 1.46 -22.48 14.23
CA ARG A 56 0.71 -23.63 14.76
C ARG A 56 -0.78 -23.29 14.86
N PRO A 57 -1.68 -24.21 14.46
CA PRO A 57 -3.10 -24.02 14.68
C PRO A 57 -3.44 -23.80 16.15
N ASP A 58 -4.30 -22.83 16.44
CA ASP A 58 -4.74 -22.48 17.81
C ASP A 58 -5.38 -23.67 18.54
N ALA A 59 -6.07 -24.57 17.83
CA ALA A 59 -6.60 -25.82 18.40
C ALA A 59 -5.53 -26.79 18.91
N GLU A 60 -4.28 -26.66 18.46
CA GLU A 60 -3.14 -27.52 18.83
C GLU A 60 -2.23 -26.88 19.89
N GLN A 61 -2.51 -25.63 20.29
CA GLN A 61 -1.73 -24.91 21.29
C GLN A 61 -2.16 -25.27 22.73
N ASP A 62 -1.20 -25.15 23.66
CA ASP A 62 -1.40 -25.37 25.11
C ASP A 62 -1.98 -24.15 25.82
N VAL A 63 -1.80 -22.97 25.24
CA VAL A 63 -2.27 -21.69 25.75
C VAL A 63 -2.85 -20.92 24.57
N VAL A 64 -4.16 -20.69 24.60
CA VAL A 64 -4.88 -20.01 23.51
C VAL A 64 -5.30 -18.63 23.99
N ALA A 65 -4.99 -17.61 23.18
CA ALA A 65 -5.39 -16.25 23.46
C ALA A 65 -6.93 -16.06 23.32
N PRO A 66 -7.51 -15.00 23.90
CA PRO A 66 -8.88 -14.63 23.59
C PRO A 66 -9.03 -14.23 22.11
N SER A 67 -9.86 -14.98 21.37
CA SER A 67 -10.22 -14.71 19.97
C SER A 67 -11.73 -14.85 19.75
N THR A 68 -12.18 -14.47 18.56
CA THR A 68 -13.58 -14.60 18.13
C THR A 68 -14.01 -16.03 17.80
N ASP A 69 -13.05 -16.94 17.66
CA ASP A 69 -13.26 -18.37 17.38
C ASP A 69 -13.73 -19.13 18.62
N LEU A 70 -13.49 -18.56 19.80
CA LEU A 70 -13.89 -19.11 21.08
C LEU A 70 -15.35 -18.77 21.43
N PHE A 71 -16.03 -19.69 22.09
CA PHE A 71 -17.33 -19.42 22.73
C PHE A 71 -17.15 -19.26 24.23
N ASP A 72 -17.24 -18.02 24.72
CA ASP A 72 -17.14 -17.73 26.15
C ASP A 72 -18.36 -18.23 26.92
N LEU A 73 -18.09 -19.00 27.97
CA LEU A 73 -19.08 -19.45 28.95
C LEU A 73 -19.07 -18.50 30.13
N VAL A 74 -20.23 -17.92 30.44
CA VAL A 74 -20.38 -17.03 31.59
C VAL A 74 -20.28 -17.84 32.88
N ILE A 75 -19.15 -17.68 33.59
CA ILE A 75 -18.94 -18.35 34.88
C ILE A 75 -19.88 -17.74 35.93
N PRO A 76 -20.76 -18.53 36.57
CA PRO A 76 -21.66 -18.03 37.60
C PRO A 76 -20.88 -17.63 38.86
N LYS A 77 -21.38 -16.62 39.57
CA LYS A 77 -20.86 -16.19 40.88
C LYS A 77 -21.17 -17.19 42.01
N GLY A 78 -21.99 -18.20 41.75
CA GLY A 78 -22.44 -19.20 42.71
C GLY A 78 -21.50 -20.40 42.88
N LYS A 79 -21.93 -21.38 43.68
CA LYS A 79 -21.18 -22.62 43.96
C LYS A 79 -21.23 -23.65 42.83
N ASP A 80 -22.25 -23.60 41.97
CA ASP A 80 -22.35 -24.51 40.84
C ASP A 80 -21.41 -24.06 39.71
N ARG A 81 -20.20 -24.63 39.72
CA ARG A 81 -19.17 -24.43 38.70
C ARG A 81 -18.94 -25.71 37.89
N THR A 82 -19.93 -26.59 37.85
CA THR A 82 -19.83 -27.86 37.14
C THR A 82 -19.91 -27.64 35.64
N ILE A 83 -19.04 -28.33 34.92
CA ILE A 83 -19.01 -28.33 33.46
C ILE A 83 -18.60 -29.70 32.96
N GLU A 84 -19.31 -30.19 31.96
CA GLU A 84 -19.04 -31.45 31.29
C GLU A 84 -19.18 -31.22 29.78
N VAL A 85 -18.11 -31.46 29.02
CA VAL A 85 -18.13 -31.46 27.56
C VAL A 85 -18.17 -32.91 27.10
N ARG A 86 -19.21 -33.29 26.34
CA ARG A 86 -19.41 -34.63 25.80
C ARG A 86 -19.16 -34.66 24.30
N GLY A 87 -18.53 -35.74 23.87
CA GLY A 87 -17.99 -35.88 22.53
C GLY A 87 -16.61 -35.23 22.41
N ASP A 88 -15.96 -35.47 21.28
CA ASP A 88 -14.58 -35.04 21.03
C ASP A 88 -14.51 -33.82 20.08
N VAL A 89 -15.64 -33.15 19.78
CA VAL A 89 -15.71 -32.04 18.79
C VAL A 89 -15.15 -30.72 19.30
N ALA A 90 -15.15 -30.52 20.61
CA ALA A 90 -14.69 -29.30 21.25
C ALA A 90 -13.95 -29.63 22.55
N ARG A 91 -13.02 -28.75 22.93
CA ARG A 91 -12.34 -28.79 24.23
C ARG A 91 -12.73 -27.57 25.06
N LEU A 92 -12.67 -27.74 26.37
CA LEU A 92 -12.87 -26.66 27.34
C LEU A 92 -11.54 -26.00 27.65
N LEU A 93 -11.52 -24.67 27.57
CA LEU A 93 -10.42 -23.82 27.99
C LEU A 93 -10.78 -23.11 29.29
N VAL A 94 -9.90 -23.14 30.28
CA VAL A 94 -9.99 -22.33 31.51
C VAL A 94 -8.78 -21.42 31.56
N ASP A 95 -9.02 -20.11 31.60
CA ASP A 95 -7.98 -19.07 31.51
C ASP A 95 -6.99 -19.29 30.35
N GLY A 96 -7.53 -19.74 29.20
CA GLY A 96 -6.80 -20.00 27.96
C GLY A 96 -6.11 -21.36 27.88
N ARG A 97 -6.17 -22.20 28.92
CA ARG A 97 -5.53 -23.53 28.93
C ARG A 97 -6.54 -24.66 28.82
N PRO A 98 -6.24 -25.74 28.07
CA PRO A 98 -7.07 -26.94 28.05
C PRO A 98 -7.34 -27.47 29.45
N PHE A 99 -8.62 -27.71 29.77
CA PHE A 99 -9.07 -28.16 31.07
C PHE A 99 -9.84 -29.48 30.97
N ALA A 100 -9.34 -30.52 31.63
CA ALA A 100 -9.93 -31.85 31.64
C ALA A 100 -10.81 -32.14 32.89
N GLY A 101 -10.91 -31.19 33.82
CA GLY A 101 -11.72 -31.36 35.02
C GLY A 101 -13.20 -31.08 34.79
N THR A 102 -14.04 -31.44 35.76
CA THR A 102 -15.50 -31.23 35.72
C THR A 102 -15.99 -30.06 36.55
N VAL A 103 -15.09 -29.37 37.27
CA VAL A 103 -15.41 -28.22 38.12
C VAL A 103 -14.44 -27.09 37.84
N VAL A 104 -14.93 -25.98 37.30
CA VAL A 104 -14.11 -24.81 36.99
C VAL A 104 -13.52 -24.22 38.29
N PRO A 105 -12.19 -24.05 38.43
CA PRO A 105 -11.55 -23.53 39.63
C PRO A 105 -12.16 -22.20 40.09
N ALA A 106 -12.32 -21.98 41.39
CA ALA A 106 -12.97 -20.79 41.95
C ALA A 106 -12.32 -19.46 41.51
N GLY A 107 -10.98 -19.48 41.32
CA GLY A 107 -10.20 -18.32 40.87
C GLY A 107 -10.17 -18.12 39.35
N ALA A 108 -10.79 -19.00 38.58
CA ALA A 108 -10.80 -18.89 37.12
C ALA A 108 -11.54 -17.61 36.68
N LYS A 109 -10.91 -16.86 35.77
CA LYS A 109 -11.45 -15.62 35.23
C LYS A 109 -12.27 -15.87 33.97
N ARG A 110 -11.95 -16.94 33.22
CA ARG A 110 -12.57 -17.25 31.94
C ARG A 110 -12.74 -18.76 31.75
N ALA A 111 -13.87 -19.14 31.17
CA ALA A 111 -14.13 -20.47 30.65
C ALA A 111 -14.63 -20.32 29.21
N ALA A 112 -14.06 -21.05 28.26
CA ALA A 112 -14.45 -20.96 26.85
C ALA A 112 -14.41 -22.32 26.16
N LEU A 113 -15.24 -22.50 25.14
CA LEU A 113 -15.20 -23.67 24.26
C LEU A 113 -14.44 -23.33 22.99
N GLN A 114 -13.63 -24.27 22.53
CA GLN A 114 -12.90 -24.23 21.27
C GLN A 114 -13.23 -25.50 20.49
N ALA A 115 -13.67 -25.39 19.24
CA ALA A 115 -13.89 -26.56 18.41
C ALA A 115 -12.56 -27.06 17.83
N VAL A 116 -12.38 -28.38 17.83
CA VAL A 116 -11.14 -29.05 17.40
C VAL A 116 -11.35 -29.97 16.20
N ARG A 117 -12.61 -30.32 15.88
CA ARG A 117 -12.98 -31.10 14.68
C ARG A 117 -14.47 -30.95 14.36
N PRO A 118 -14.90 -31.13 13.11
CA PRO A 118 -16.30 -30.97 12.72
C PRO A 118 -17.19 -32.08 13.29
N GLY A 119 -18.44 -31.75 13.61
CA GLY A 119 -19.44 -32.71 14.11
C GLY A 119 -20.39 -32.11 15.16
N ARG A 120 -21.05 -32.98 15.93
CA ARG A 120 -21.90 -32.61 17.06
C ARG A 120 -21.32 -33.09 18.39
N GLY A 121 -21.56 -32.29 19.43
CA GLY A 121 -21.27 -32.63 20.82
C GLY A 121 -22.27 -31.95 21.75
N GLU A 122 -22.04 -32.06 23.04
CA GLU A 122 -22.88 -31.41 24.06
C GLU A 122 -22.00 -30.78 25.12
N VAL A 123 -22.44 -29.66 25.68
CA VAL A 123 -21.88 -29.09 26.90
C VAL A 123 -22.96 -28.95 27.94
N LYS A 124 -22.75 -29.57 29.09
CA LYS A 124 -23.54 -29.30 30.29
C LYS A 124 -22.72 -28.36 31.17
N ALA A 125 -23.04 -27.07 31.15
CA ALA A 125 -22.35 -26.05 31.94
C ALA A 125 -23.35 -25.35 32.86
N PHE A 126 -23.04 -25.30 34.16
CA PHE A 126 -23.75 -24.48 35.14
C PHE A 126 -25.27 -24.75 35.16
N GLY A 127 -25.64 -26.03 35.14
CA GLY A 127 -27.04 -26.48 35.17
C GLY A 127 -27.79 -26.39 33.83
N ARG A 128 -27.13 -25.97 32.74
CA ARG A 128 -27.73 -25.92 31.39
C ARG A 128 -27.00 -26.86 30.43
N THR A 129 -27.76 -27.61 29.64
CA THR A 129 -27.22 -28.42 28.54
C THR A 129 -27.43 -27.69 27.23
N ARG A 130 -26.39 -27.62 26.40
CA ARG A 130 -26.42 -27.05 25.07
C ARG A 130 -25.78 -27.99 24.07
N THR A 131 -26.30 -28.01 22.86
CA THR A 131 -25.72 -28.75 21.74
C THR A 131 -24.59 -27.95 21.12
N ILE A 132 -23.46 -28.58 20.81
CA ILE A 132 -22.36 -27.97 20.06
C ILE A 132 -22.43 -28.49 18.63
N THR A 133 -22.43 -27.58 17.66
CA THR A 133 -22.14 -27.86 16.26
C THR A 133 -20.78 -27.28 15.91
N ALA A 134 -19.82 -28.12 15.56
CA ALA A 134 -18.53 -27.70 15.04
C ALA A 134 -18.52 -27.82 13.51
N ILE A 135 -18.16 -26.74 12.83
CA ILE A 135 -18.07 -26.63 11.38
C ILE A 135 -16.60 -26.36 11.02
N ASP A 136 -16.04 -27.14 10.11
CA ASP A 136 -14.66 -26.96 9.63
C ASP A 136 -14.67 -26.16 8.33
N VAL A 137 -13.76 -25.21 8.18
CA VAL A 137 -13.58 -24.42 6.95
C VAL A 137 -12.19 -24.73 6.40
N ARG A 138 -12.15 -25.28 5.19
CA ARG A 138 -10.93 -25.68 4.51
C ARG A 138 -10.74 -24.83 3.26
N PRO A 139 -9.80 -23.87 3.27
CA PRO A 139 -9.50 -23.07 2.10
C PRO A 139 -8.75 -23.91 1.06
N VAL A 140 -9.13 -23.78 -0.20
CA VAL A 140 -8.56 -24.49 -1.34
C VAL A 140 -8.23 -23.48 -2.44
N ASP A 141 -7.04 -23.53 -3.02
CA ASP A 141 -6.64 -22.64 -4.10
C ASP A 141 -7.36 -22.96 -5.43
N GLY A 142 -7.16 -22.11 -6.44
CA GLY A 142 -7.73 -22.32 -7.77
C GLY A 142 -7.36 -23.68 -8.37
N GLN A 143 -6.17 -24.20 -8.08
CA GLN A 143 -5.71 -25.50 -8.58
C GLN A 143 -6.22 -26.69 -7.77
N GLY A 144 -7.03 -26.47 -6.75
CA GLY A 144 -7.61 -27.54 -5.92
C GLY A 144 -6.71 -28.00 -4.78
N ARG A 145 -5.63 -27.27 -4.47
CA ARG A 145 -4.74 -27.61 -3.35
C ARG A 145 -5.22 -26.99 -2.06
N LEU A 146 -5.15 -27.75 -0.97
CA LEU A 146 -5.46 -27.25 0.37
C LEU A 146 -4.48 -26.14 0.75
N VAL A 147 -4.99 -25.04 1.29
CA VAL A 147 -4.21 -23.94 1.86
C VAL A 147 -4.29 -24.05 3.37
N ASP A 148 -3.15 -24.33 4.01
CA ASP A 148 -3.02 -24.46 5.47
C ASP A 148 -3.18 -23.08 6.14
N PRO A 149 -4.23 -22.84 6.96
CA PRO A 149 -4.46 -21.54 7.56
C PRO A 149 -3.41 -21.06 8.56
N ALA A 150 -2.65 -21.98 9.16
CA ALA A 150 -1.60 -21.65 10.11
C ALA A 150 -0.23 -21.40 9.45
N ARG A 151 -0.04 -21.85 8.20
CA ARG A 151 1.27 -21.85 7.54
C ARG A 151 1.27 -21.17 6.17
N SER A 152 0.11 -20.72 5.71
CA SER A 152 -0.09 -20.09 4.42
C SER A 152 -1.12 -18.96 4.53
N HIS A 153 -1.48 -18.37 3.41
CA HIS A 153 -2.23 -17.11 3.37
C HIS A 153 -3.00 -16.92 2.06
N ALA A 154 -3.97 -16.02 2.07
CA ALA A 154 -4.55 -15.47 0.86
C ALA A 154 -3.57 -14.51 0.17
N SER A 155 -3.39 -14.64 -1.14
CA SER A 155 -2.75 -13.62 -1.98
C SER A 155 -3.81 -12.59 -2.40
N LEU A 156 -3.42 -11.33 -2.57
CA LEU A 156 -4.23 -10.38 -3.33
C LEU A 156 -4.21 -10.73 -4.83
N GLU A 157 -5.32 -10.44 -5.49
CA GLU A 157 -5.59 -10.85 -6.86
C GLU A 157 -4.65 -10.21 -7.88
N ARG A 158 -3.99 -11.05 -8.69
CA ARG A 158 -3.07 -10.61 -9.77
C ARG A 158 -3.58 -10.93 -11.17
N THR A 159 -4.62 -11.73 -11.31
CA THR A 159 -5.18 -12.06 -12.63
C THR A 159 -6.30 -11.08 -12.99
N PRO A 160 -6.54 -10.80 -14.29
CA PRO A 160 -7.73 -10.06 -14.70
C PRO A 160 -9.03 -10.76 -14.24
N PRO A 161 -10.14 -10.02 -14.08
CA PRO A 161 -11.44 -10.62 -13.79
C PRO A 161 -11.87 -11.63 -14.87
N GLU A 162 -12.17 -12.86 -14.46
CA GLU A 162 -12.53 -13.96 -15.36
C GLU A 162 -14.01 -14.39 -15.20
N ARG A 163 -14.60 -15.01 -16.23
CA ARG A 163 -15.93 -15.65 -16.10
C ARG A 163 -15.79 -17.00 -15.41
N LEU A 164 -16.80 -17.40 -14.65
CA LEU A 164 -16.86 -18.76 -14.14
C LEU A 164 -17.04 -19.76 -15.30
N PRO A 165 -16.42 -20.95 -15.21
CA PRO A 165 -16.70 -22.05 -16.13
C PRO A 165 -18.12 -22.60 -15.90
N VAL A 166 -18.51 -23.59 -16.72
CA VAL A 166 -19.85 -24.22 -16.64
C VAL A 166 -20.12 -24.80 -15.26
N ASP A 167 -19.13 -25.45 -14.64
CA ASP A 167 -19.17 -25.82 -13.23
C ASP A 167 -18.52 -24.70 -12.39
N PRO A 168 -19.31 -23.88 -11.66
CA PRO A 168 -18.78 -22.75 -10.90
C PRO A 168 -17.94 -23.16 -9.69
N TYR A 169 -17.91 -24.45 -9.32
CA TYR A 169 -17.14 -24.97 -8.19
C TYR A 169 -15.90 -25.76 -8.61
N ALA A 170 -15.66 -25.92 -9.92
CA ALA A 170 -14.48 -26.56 -10.44
C ALA A 170 -13.20 -25.77 -10.12
N ASN A 171 -12.05 -26.43 -10.32
CA ASN A 171 -10.75 -25.78 -10.25
C ASN A 171 -10.65 -24.65 -11.30
N SER A 172 -10.00 -23.55 -10.93
CA SER A 172 -9.70 -22.40 -11.79
C SER A 172 -8.20 -22.34 -12.14
N SER A 173 -7.88 -21.71 -13.27
CA SER A 173 -6.51 -21.31 -13.61
C SER A 173 -5.96 -20.19 -12.75
N ASN A 174 -6.82 -19.44 -12.04
CA ASN A 174 -6.40 -18.35 -11.17
C ASN A 174 -5.74 -18.89 -9.89
N PRO A 175 -4.42 -18.67 -9.68
CA PRO A 175 -3.71 -19.19 -8.52
C PRO A 175 -3.98 -18.43 -7.23
N ASP A 176 -4.57 -17.24 -7.29
CA ASP A 176 -4.82 -16.38 -6.12
C ASP A 176 -6.20 -16.62 -5.53
N ALA A 177 -7.19 -16.93 -6.37
CA ALA A 177 -8.55 -17.22 -5.95
C ALA A 177 -8.63 -18.41 -4.98
N LEU A 178 -9.58 -18.32 -4.05
CA LEU A 178 -9.81 -19.28 -2.99
C LEU A 178 -11.23 -19.80 -3.04
N ARG A 179 -11.40 -21.12 -2.91
CA ARG A 179 -12.67 -21.73 -2.53
C ARG A 179 -12.63 -22.04 -1.04
N PHE A 180 -13.71 -21.74 -0.34
CA PHE A 180 -13.87 -22.13 1.05
C PHE A 180 -14.78 -23.35 1.09
N VAL A 181 -14.19 -24.52 1.37
CA VAL A 181 -14.94 -25.76 1.54
C VAL A 181 -15.37 -25.86 3.00
N VAL A 182 -16.67 -25.71 3.23
CA VAL A 182 -17.32 -25.85 4.52
C VAL A 182 -17.68 -27.32 4.72
N VAL A 183 -17.24 -27.89 5.84
CA VAL A 183 -17.38 -29.30 6.18
C VAL A 183 -18.17 -29.42 7.48
N ALA A 184 -19.29 -30.11 7.43
CA ALA A 184 -20.19 -30.29 8.56
C ALA A 184 -20.97 -31.61 8.44
N LEU A 185 -21.81 -31.93 9.42
CA LEU A 185 -22.85 -32.94 9.21
C LEU A 185 -23.86 -32.44 8.15
N PRO A 186 -24.51 -33.32 7.38
CA PRO A 186 -25.44 -32.92 6.32
C PRO A 186 -26.51 -31.91 6.77
N ASP A 187 -27.11 -32.13 7.94
CA ASP A 187 -28.16 -31.25 8.49
C ASP A 187 -27.61 -29.95 9.10
N ASP A 188 -26.30 -29.86 9.31
CA ASP A 188 -25.60 -28.70 9.89
C ASP A 188 -24.84 -27.88 8.85
N LEU A 189 -24.79 -28.33 7.60
CA LEU A 189 -24.12 -27.62 6.52
C LEU A 189 -24.96 -26.39 6.14
N PRO A 190 -24.45 -25.16 6.34
CA PRO A 190 -25.21 -23.97 5.99
C PRO A 190 -25.39 -23.88 4.47
N PRO A 191 -26.53 -23.36 3.97
CA PRO A 191 -26.70 -23.14 2.53
C PRO A 191 -25.95 -21.90 2.03
N VAL A 192 -25.67 -20.96 2.94
CA VAL A 192 -24.98 -19.69 2.65
C VAL A 192 -24.03 -19.31 3.77
N VAL A 193 -22.96 -18.60 3.41
CA VAL A 193 -22.00 -18.00 4.35
C VAL A 193 -21.80 -16.53 4.04
N ARG A 194 -21.16 -15.81 4.96
CA ARG A 194 -20.59 -14.48 4.74
C ARG A 194 -19.08 -14.61 4.62
N VAL A 195 -18.48 -13.88 3.67
CA VAL A 195 -17.03 -13.68 3.58
C VAL A 195 -16.73 -12.24 3.98
N THR A 196 -15.79 -12.04 4.89
CA THR A 196 -15.41 -10.73 5.43
C THR A 196 -13.94 -10.46 5.18
N GLY A 197 -13.61 -9.31 4.60
CA GLY A 197 -12.24 -8.85 4.49
C GLY A 197 -11.90 -7.82 5.56
N ARG A 198 -10.69 -7.90 6.11
CA ARG A 198 -10.21 -7.05 7.20
C ARG A 198 -8.88 -6.39 6.88
N ALA A 199 -8.68 -5.25 7.53
CA ALA A 199 -7.40 -4.54 7.61
C ALA A 199 -6.49 -5.21 8.65
N PRO A 200 -5.17 -4.95 8.65
CA PRO A 200 -4.26 -5.45 9.70
C PRO A 200 -4.68 -5.02 11.12
N SER A 201 -5.34 -3.86 11.24
CA SER A 201 -5.93 -3.35 12.47
C SER A 201 -7.17 -4.12 12.96
N GLY A 202 -7.63 -5.14 12.22
CA GLY A 202 -8.87 -5.87 12.51
C GLY A 202 -10.14 -5.14 12.07
N ALA A 203 -10.01 -3.88 11.62
CA ALA A 203 -11.12 -3.11 11.08
C ALA A 203 -11.72 -3.83 9.86
N LEU A 204 -13.05 -3.76 9.76
CA LEU A 204 -13.76 -4.26 8.60
C LEU A 204 -13.39 -3.42 7.38
N VAL A 205 -12.96 -4.09 6.30
CA VAL A 205 -12.73 -3.46 5.00
C VAL A 205 -13.94 -3.66 4.10
N ASP A 206 -14.45 -4.89 4.03
CA ASP A 206 -15.54 -5.25 3.11
C ASP A 206 -16.25 -6.54 3.52
N ARG A 207 -17.46 -6.74 2.98
CA ARG A 207 -18.25 -7.96 3.13
C ARG A 207 -18.81 -8.42 1.79
N LEU A 208 -18.80 -9.73 1.61
CA LEU A 208 -19.50 -10.41 0.55
C LEU A 208 -20.53 -11.35 1.17
N GLU A 209 -21.81 -11.01 1.00
CA GLU A 209 -22.93 -11.78 1.52
C GLU A 209 -24.22 -11.54 0.70
N PRO A 210 -25.10 -12.55 0.56
CA PRO A 210 -24.87 -13.96 0.91
C PRO A 210 -23.95 -14.65 -0.13
N VAL A 211 -23.09 -15.56 0.32
CA VAL A 211 -22.31 -16.45 -0.57
C VAL A 211 -22.90 -17.84 -0.52
N ILE A 212 -23.38 -18.31 -1.67
CA ILE A 212 -24.02 -19.63 -1.81
C ILE A 212 -22.97 -20.74 -1.75
N LEU A 213 -23.28 -21.80 -1.02
CA LEU A 213 -22.49 -23.03 -1.00
C LEU A 213 -23.11 -24.07 -1.93
N GLY A 214 -22.32 -24.52 -2.91
CA GLY A 214 -22.67 -25.67 -3.76
C GLY A 214 -22.18 -26.98 -3.15
N SER A 215 -22.97 -28.04 -3.27
CA SER A 215 -22.54 -29.38 -2.86
C SER A 215 -21.36 -29.85 -3.71
N VAL A 216 -20.29 -30.29 -3.06
CA VAL A 216 -19.07 -30.80 -3.71
C VAL A 216 -18.58 -32.07 -3.02
N PRO A 217 -17.77 -32.90 -3.69
CA PRO A 217 -17.03 -33.96 -3.01
C PRO A 217 -16.16 -33.39 -1.89
N CYS A 218 -16.13 -34.08 -0.75
CA CYS A 218 -15.26 -33.69 0.35
C CYS A 218 -13.77 -33.93 0.00
N PRO A 219 -12.87 -33.00 0.39
CA PRO A 219 -11.43 -33.22 0.26
C PRO A 219 -10.94 -34.44 1.06
N ASP A 220 -9.76 -34.94 0.71
CA ASP A 220 -9.12 -36.04 1.42
C ASP A 220 -8.98 -35.75 2.93
N GLY A 221 -9.10 -36.81 3.74
CA GLY A 221 -9.05 -36.71 5.21
C GLY A 221 -10.31 -36.13 5.86
N VAL A 222 -11.41 -35.96 5.12
CA VAL A 222 -12.74 -35.73 5.68
C VAL A 222 -13.44 -37.06 5.94
N SER A 223 -14.06 -37.20 7.11
CA SER A 223 -14.77 -38.43 7.51
C SER A 223 -16.04 -38.64 6.67
N ALA A 224 -16.33 -39.90 6.30
CA ALA A 224 -17.48 -40.28 5.45
C ALA A 224 -18.89 -39.78 5.89
N PRO A 225 -19.25 -39.63 7.19
CA PRO A 225 -20.55 -39.11 7.59
C PRO A 225 -20.70 -37.59 7.43
N LEU A 226 -19.65 -36.87 7.04
CA LEU A 226 -19.68 -35.43 6.82
C LEU A 226 -20.03 -35.10 5.36
N ALA A 227 -20.64 -33.93 5.17
CA ALA A 227 -20.93 -33.35 3.86
C ALA A 227 -20.12 -32.06 3.66
N CYS A 228 -19.91 -31.71 2.39
CA CYS A 228 -19.12 -30.56 2.01
C CYS A 228 -19.89 -29.62 1.07
N GLY A 229 -19.85 -28.34 1.40
CA GLY A 229 -20.33 -27.24 0.56
C GLY A 229 -19.17 -26.33 0.22
N SER A 230 -19.04 -25.89 -1.03
CA SER A 230 -17.98 -24.98 -1.47
C SER A 230 -18.57 -23.67 -1.94
N THR A 231 -17.88 -22.57 -1.64
CA THR A 231 -18.08 -21.32 -2.38
C THR A 231 -17.62 -21.50 -3.83
N ALA A 232 -18.13 -20.67 -4.74
CA ALA A 232 -17.40 -20.40 -5.98
C ALA A 232 -16.03 -19.75 -5.66
N PRO A 233 -15.05 -19.73 -6.58
CA PRO A 233 -13.76 -19.09 -6.34
C PRO A 233 -13.90 -17.60 -5.97
N ILE A 234 -13.58 -17.31 -4.72
CA ILE A 234 -13.54 -15.98 -4.11
C ILE A 234 -12.20 -15.32 -4.43
N ARG A 235 -12.26 -14.08 -4.89
CA ARG A 235 -11.11 -13.24 -5.21
C ARG A 235 -10.90 -12.25 -4.07
N VAL A 236 -9.70 -12.23 -3.51
CA VAL A 236 -9.32 -11.23 -2.50
C VAL A 236 -8.65 -10.09 -3.24
N VAL A 237 -9.30 -8.92 -3.26
CA VAL A 237 -8.92 -7.85 -4.19
C VAL A 237 -8.44 -6.60 -3.45
N PRO A 238 -7.51 -5.82 -4.03
CA PRO A 238 -6.92 -4.67 -3.35
C PRO A 238 -7.82 -3.42 -3.36
N ASP A 239 -8.66 -3.27 -4.38
CA ASP A 239 -9.39 -2.03 -4.63
C ASP A 239 -10.86 -2.23 -5.04
N GLU A 240 -11.56 -1.12 -5.19
CA GLU A 240 -12.99 -1.11 -5.54
C GLU A 240 -13.25 -1.35 -7.03
N ILE A 241 -12.27 -1.14 -7.90
CA ILE A 241 -12.43 -1.36 -9.34
C ILE A 241 -12.60 -2.87 -9.56
N ASP A 242 -11.75 -3.67 -8.95
CA ASP A 242 -11.82 -5.13 -9.01
C ASP A 242 -13.05 -5.65 -8.24
N ARG A 243 -13.29 -5.13 -7.03
CA ARG A 243 -14.43 -5.50 -6.18
C ARG A 243 -15.77 -5.33 -6.88
N ASN A 244 -15.92 -4.28 -7.68
CA ASN A 244 -17.16 -3.94 -8.36
C ASN A 244 -17.19 -4.41 -9.82
N HIS A 245 -16.16 -5.10 -10.30
CA HIS A 245 -16.09 -5.52 -11.68
C HIS A 245 -17.27 -6.46 -12.03
N PRO A 246 -18.08 -6.19 -13.06
CA PRO A 246 -19.36 -6.87 -13.29
C PRO A 246 -19.29 -8.39 -13.40
N THR A 247 -18.14 -8.92 -13.86
CA THR A 247 -17.94 -10.37 -14.03
C THR A 247 -17.64 -11.10 -12.72
N VAL A 248 -17.22 -10.39 -11.67
CA VAL A 248 -16.70 -11.02 -10.44
C VAL A 248 -17.18 -10.39 -9.13
N ARG A 249 -18.00 -9.33 -9.19
CA ARG A 249 -18.47 -8.61 -7.98
C ARG A 249 -19.18 -9.51 -6.97
N ASP A 250 -19.80 -10.59 -7.42
CA ASP A 250 -20.54 -11.57 -6.60
C ASP A 250 -19.60 -12.56 -5.88
N ARG A 251 -18.30 -12.49 -6.18
CA ARG A 251 -17.24 -13.40 -5.70
C ARG A 251 -15.93 -12.67 -5.45
N SER A 252 -15.99 -11.36 -5.18
CA SER A 252 -14.82 -10.54 -4.87
C SER A 252 -15.05 -9.87 -3.53
N VAL A 253 -14.02 -9.86 -2.68
CA VAL A 253 -14.03 -9.22 -1.37
C VAL A 253 -12.74 -8.43 -1.20
N ARG A 254 -12.83 -7.18 -0.74
CA ARG A 254 -11.64 -6.38 -0.47
C ARG A 254 -11.01 -6.77 0.86
N ALA A 255 -9.70 -6.91 0.87
CA ALA A 255 -8.91 -7.02 2.09
C ALA A 255 -7.58 -6.29 1.90
N GLU A 256 -6.84 -6.08 2.98
CA GLU A 256 -5.56 -5.38 2.94
C GLU A 256 -4.40 -6.33 3.25
N LEU A 257 -3.22 -6.02 2.72
CA LEU A 257 -2.00 -6.75 3.03
C LEU A 257 -1.70 -6.71 4.54
N GLY A 258 -1.53 -7.87 5.16
CA GLY A 258 -1.41 -8.01 6.62
C GLY A 258 -2.74 -8.16 7.36
N GLY A 259 -3.86 -8.04 6.64
CA GLY A 259 -5.21 -8.28 7.14
C GLY A 259 -5.60 -9.75 7.08
N ALA A 260 -6.92 -9.98 7.00
CA ALA A 260 -7.49 -11.33 6.95
C ALA A 260 -8.72 -11.40 6.05
N VAL A 261 -9.04 -12.62 5.60
CA VAL A 261 -10.32 -13.00 5.03
C VAL A 261 -10.95 -14.06 5.94
N GLU A 262 -12.15 -13.77 6.43
CA GLU A 262 -12.87 -14.60 7.40
C GLU A 262 -14.19 -15.11 6.82
N ILE A 263 -14.53 -16.34 7.20
CA ILE A 263 -15.80 -16.98 6.87
C ILE A 263 -16.65 -16.98 8.13
N ALA A 264 -17.92 -16.62 8.00
CA ALA A 264 -18.88 -16.61 9.09
C ALA A 264 -20.24 -17.14 8.62
N LEU A 265 -21.06 -17.58 9.56
CA LEU A 265 -22.48 -17.79 9.27
C LEU A 265 -23.16 -16.47 8.91
N LEU A 266 -24.23 -16.53 8.10
CA LEU A 266 -25.01 -15.34 7.81
C LEU A 266 -25.88 -14.93 9.01
N SER A 267 -26.44 -15.92 9.72
CA SER A 267 -27.33 -15.75 10.87
C SER A 267 -26.63 -15.22 12.12
N GLU A 268 -25.31 -15.38 12.21
CA GLU A 268 -24.51 -15.03 13.38
C GLU A 268 -23.25 -14.26 12.98
N ALA A 269 -22.75 -13.38 13.84
CA ALA A 269 -21.47 -12.69 13.60
C ALA A 269 -20.23 -13.59 13.84
N ARG A 270 -20.43 -14.89 14.08
CA ARG A 270 -19.37 -15.80 14.54
C ARG A 270 -18.50 -16.30 13.39
N LYS A 271 -17.18 -16.18 13.58
CA LYS A 271 -16.14 -16.70 12.69
C LYS A 271 -16.17 -18.23 12.71
N LEU A 272 -16.10 -18.82 11.52
CA LEU A 272 -15.99 -20.26 11.28
C LEU A 272 -14.56 -20.68 10.91
N GLY A 273 -13.77 -19.73 10.43
CA GLY A 273 -12.37 -19.90 10.04
C GLY A 273 -11.92 -18.73 9.14
N GLY A 274 -10.63 -18.65 8.84
CA GLY A 274 -10.10 -17.57 8.00
C GLY A 274 -8.70 -17.83 7.47
N LEU A 275 -8.16 -16.85 6.75
CA LEU A 275 -6.79 -16.80 6.27
C LEU A 275 -6.23 -15.39 6.46
N ARG A 276 -4.96 -15.29 6.85
CA ARG A 276 -4.21 -14.02 6.76
C ARG A 276 -4.00 -13.64 5.29
N VAL A 277 -3.80 -12.35 5.01
CA VAL A 277 -3.52 -11.85 3.65
C VAL A 277 -2.05 -11.44 3.54
N ALA A 278 -1.33 -12.01 2.59
CA ALA A 278 0.07 -11.67 2.32
C ALA A 278 0.34 -11.58 0.80
N GLY A 279 1.61 -11.50 0.42
CA GLY A 279 2.04 -11.54 -0.97
C GLY A 279 1.81 -12.90 -1.64
N PRO A 280 2.38 -13.12 -2.83
CA PRO A 280 2.21 -14.36 -3.58
C PRO A 280 2.56 -15.63 -2.80
N ARG A 281 1.61 -16.57 -2.66
CA ARG A 281 1.89 -17.92 -2.10
C ARG A 281 2.98 -18.70 -2.83
N ALA A 282 3.14 -18.44 -4.14
CA ALA A 282 4.15 -19.08 -4.97
C ALA A 282 4.85 -18.04 -5.84
N SER A 283 6.18 -18.07 -5.83
CA SER A 283 7.06 -17.28 -6.69
C SER A 283 8.37 -18.02 -6.94
N PRO A 284 9.21 -17.58 -7.90
CA PRO A 284 10.57 -18.10 -8.06
C PRO A 284 11.46 -17.99 -6.81
N LEU A 285 11.12 -17.12 -5.86
CA LEU A 285 11.83 -16.95 -4.59
C LEU A 285 11.19 -17.73 -3.42
N GLY A 286 10.17 -18.54 -3.69
CA GLY A 286 9.30 -19.13 -2.67
C GLY A 286 8.11 -18.23 -2.30
N PRO A 287 7.34 -18.58 -1.26
CA PRO A 287 6.23 -17.75 -0.80
C PRO A 287 6.70 -16.37 -0.37
N LEU A 288 6.03 -15.34 -0.87
CA LEU A 288 6.27 -13.96 -0.44
C LEU A 288 5.27 -13.63 0.67
N VAL A 289 5.79 -13.13 1.79
CA VAL A 289 4.99 -12.71 2.94
C VAL A 289 4.66 -11.22 2.82
N ARG A 290 5.30 -10.39 3.63
CA ARG A 290 5.01 -8.96 3.71
C ARG A 290 6.29 -8.15 3.93
N TYR A 291 6.38 -7.04 3.20
CA TYR A 291 7.53 -6.16 3.12
C TYR A 291 7.06 -4.71 3.19
N ARG A 292 7.91 -3.84 3.74
CA ARG A 292 7.65 -2.41 3.87
C ARG A 292 8.70 -1.58 3.14
N GLY A 293 8.23 -0.66 2.30
CA GLY A 293 9.02 0.44 1.75
C GLY A 293 8.82 1.71 2.57
N ALA A 294 9.83 2.58 2.64
CA ALA A 294 9.75 3.88 3.28
C ALA A 294 9.64 4.99 2.24
N LEU A 295 8.59 5.80 2.33
CA LEU A 295 8.39 6.96 1.45
C LEU A 295 8.57 8.26 2.23
N ARG A 296 9.23 9.24 1.60
CA ARG A 296 9.27 10.64 2.04
C ARG A 296 8.73 11.52 0.94
N VAL A 297 7.57 12.12 1.19
CA VAL A 297 6.81 12.86 0.18
C VAL A 297 6.97 14.37 0.37
N PHE A 298 7.29 15.08 -0.70
CA PHE A 298 7.42 16.52 -0.77
C PHE A 298 6.36 17.10 -1.69
N LEU A 299 5.46 17.90 -1.15
CA LEU A 299 4.48 18.65 -1.93
C LEU A 299 5.07 20.03 -2.22
N VAL A 300 5.57 20.23 -3.45
CA VAL A 300 6.34 21.41 -3.82
C VAL A 300 5.40 22.49 -4.33
N ARG A 301 5.41 23.66 -3.66
CA ARG A 301 4.63 24.83 -4.10
C ARG A 301 5.19 25.36 -5.42
N PRO A 302 4.36 25.99 -6.28
CA PRO A 302 4.83 26.57 -7.54
C PRO A 302 5.80 27.75 -7.34
N ARG A 303 5.65 28.47 -6.23
CA ARG A 303 6.48 29.61 -5.84
C ARG A 303 6.53 29.74 -4.32
N PRO A 304 7.54 30.40 -3.75
CA PRO A 304 7.65 30.57 -2.30
C PRO A 304 6.39 31.21 -1.68
N GLY A 305 5.84 30.56 -0.65
CA GLY A 305 4.60 30.98 0.02
C GLY A 305 3.32 30.89 -0.83
N GLY A 306 3.38 30.27 -2.01
CA GLY A 306 2.22 30.00 -2.86
C GLY A 306 1.31 28.90 -2.31
N PRO A 307 0.17 28.58 -2.97
CA PRO A 307 -0.66 27.43 -2.58
C PRO A 307 0.06 26.09 -2.85
N PRO A 308 -0.32 24.99 -2.20
CA PRO A 308 0.21 23.67 -2.52
C PRO A 308 -0.22 23.21 -3.93
N PRO A 309 0.47 22.24 -4.55
CA PRO A 309 0.22 21.82 -5.94
C PRO A 309 -1.18 21.19 -6.13
N VAL A 310 -1.77 20.66 -5.06
CA VAL A 310 -3.08 19.99 -5.04
C VAL A 310 -3.85 20.35 -3.76
N GLY A 311 -5.13 19.96 -3.68
CA GLY A 311 -5.88 19.98 -2.41
C GLY A 311 -6.46 21.33 -1.99
N GLY A 312 -6.08 22.42 -2.65
CA GLY A 312 -6.61 23.77 -2.38
C GLY A 312 -5.94 24.46 -1.20
N ASP A 313 -5.72 23.74 -0.10
CA ASP A 313 -4.93 24.14 1.06
C ASP A 313 -3.97 23.03 1.51
N ASP A 314 -3.14 23.32 2.51
CA ASP A 314 -2.09 22.42 2.99
C ASP A 314 -2.67 21.10 3.55
N ALA A 315 -3.77 21.16 4.29
CA ALA A 315 -4.40 19.99 4.88
C ALA A 315 -5.00 19.08 3.79
N GLY A 316 -5.68 19.67 2.81
CA GLY A 316 -6.22 18.98 1.64
C GLY A 316 -5.13 18.39 0.75
N ALA A 317 -3.98 19.05 0.64
CA ALA A 317 -2.84 18.55 -0.12
C ALA A 317 -2.25 17.28 0.52
N ILE A 318 -2.02 17.33 1.84
CA ILE A 318 -1.55 16.17 2.61
C ILE A 318 -2.56 15.02 2.54
N ALA A 319 -3.86 15.31 2.68
CA ALA A 319 -4.90 14.28 2.60
C ALA A 319 -4.91 13.57 1.23
N ARG A 320 -4.71 14.29 0.13
CA ARG A 320 -4.62 13.71 -1.22
C ARG A 320 -3.37 12.86 -1.40
N ALA A 321 -2.21 13.35 -0.94
CA ALA A 321 -0.98 12.58 -1.01
C ALA A 321 -1.06 11.27 -0.19
N ARG A 322 -1.70 11.30 0.99
CA ARG A 322 -1.96 10.07 1.76
C ARG A 322 -2.86 9.10 1.03
N ALA A 323 -3.90 9.58 0.36
CA ALA A 323 -4.81 8.73 -0.41
C ALA A 323 -4.09 8.04 -1.57
N ASP A 324 -3.20 8.76 -2.26
CA ASP A 324 -2.41 8.21 -3.36
C ASP A 324 -1.39 7.16 -2.88
N VAL A 325 -0.70 7.42 -1.75
CA VAL A 325 0.17 6.43 -1.10
C VAL A 325 -0.61 5.18 -0.65
N ALA A 326 -1.83 5.35 -0.14
CA ALA A 326 -2.69 4.23 0.22
C ALA A 326 -3.07 3.39 -1.01
N GLN A 327 -3.37 4.05 -2.13
CA GLN A 327 -3.68 3.40 -3.39
C GLN A 327 -2.47 2.64 -3.97
N ALA A 328 -1.28 3.25 -3.95
CA ALA A 328 -0.06 2.59 -4.34
C ALA A 328 0.22 1.36 -3.47
N SER A 329 0.02 1.48 -2.14
CA SER A 329 0.13 0.34 -1.21
C SER A 329 -0.87 -0.77 -1.52
N ALA A 330 -2.10 -0.44 -1.93
CA ALA A 330 -3.11 -1.42 -2.28
C ALA A 330 -2.68 -2.25 -3.51
N LEU A 331 -2.20 -1.61 -4.57
CA LEU A 331 -1.71 -2.30 -5.77
C LEU A 331 -0.45 -3.14 -5.48
N TRP A 332 0.55 -2.54 -4.84
CA TRP A 332 1.78 -3.24 -4.46
C TRP A 332 1.56 -4.36 -3.44
N GLY A 333 0.41 -4.33 -2.74
CA GLY A 333 -0.04 -5.40 -1.87
C GLY A 333 -0.09 -6.76 -2.57
N ALA A 334 -0.36 -6.79 -3.88
CA ALA A 334 -0.32 -7.99 -4.70
C ALA A 334 1.06 -8.66 -4.76
N CYS A 335 2.13 -7.91 -4.47
CA CYS A 335 3.50 -8.41 -4.33
C CYS A 335 3.93 -8.59 -2.87
N GLY A 336 3.03 -8.40 -1.90
CA GLY A 336 3.37 -8.37 -0.49
C GLY A 336 4.13 -7.11 -0.08
N VAL A 337 4.02 -6.02 -0.83
CA VAL A 337 4.69 -4.74 -0.53
C VAL A 337 3.66 -3.70 -0.11
N SER A 338 3.98 -2.94 0.93
CA SER A 338 3.20 -1.77 1.35
C SER A 338 4.13 -0.66 1.83
N PHE A 339 3.65 0.59 1.80
CA PHE A 339 4.40 1.76 2.26
C PHE A 339 4.03 2.17 3.70
N GLY A 340 3.39 1.25 4.44
CA GLY A 340 2.93 1.46 5.81
C GLY A 340 1.56 2.13 5.90
N PRO A 341 1.05 2.37 7.12
CA PRO A 341 -0.16 3.14 7.33
C PRO A 341 0.01 4.56 6.73
N PRO A 342 -0.93 5.07 5.91
CA PRO A 342 -0.80 6.40 5.30
C PRO A 342 -0.67 7.55 6.31
N ALA A 343 -1.17 7.35 7.53
CA ALA A 343 -1.02 8.31 8.61
C ALA A 343 0.43 8.46 9.10
N GLU A 344 1.26 7.43 8.95
CA GLU A 344 2.68 7.41 9.33
C GLU A 344 3.62 7.89 8.22
N THR A 345 3.12 8.02 6.98
CA THR A 345 3.92 8.50 5.87
C THR A 345 4.39 9.94 6.13
N THR A 346 5.69 10.18 5.95
CA THR A 346 6.27 11.53 6.10
C THR A 346 5.91 12.35 4.87
N ILE A 347 5.05 13.34 5.05
CA ILE A 347 4.59 14.24 3.98
C ILE A 347 4.84 15.67 4.41
N THR A 348 5.63 16.40 3.63
CA THR A 348 6.02 17.78 3.93
C THR A 348 5.64 18.69 2.78
N ILE A 349 5.06 19.84 3.07
CA ILE A 349 4.85 20.90 2.07
C ILE A 349 6.06 21.81 2.09
N VAL A 350 6.64 22.04 0.93
CA VAL A 350 7.89 22.80 0.79
C VAL A 350 7.75 23.88 -0.28
N ASP A 351 8.48 24.97 -0.08
CA ASP A 351 8.72 25.95 -1.14
C ASP A 351 9.73 25.37 -2.15
N PRO A 352 9.70 25.82 -3.42
CA PRO A 352 10.76 25.48 -4.36
C PRO A 352 12.09 26.01 -3.79
N PRO A 353 13.17 25.21 -3.81
CA PRO A 353 14.41 25.59 -3.18
C PRO A 353 15.00 26.81 -3.88
N ARG A 354 15.60 27.71 -3.09
CA ARG A 354 16.40 28.80 -3.66
C ARG A 354 17.58 28.22 -4.44
N PRO A 355 18.12 28.96 -5.43
CA PRO A 355 19.31 28.54 -6.15
C PRO A 355 20.46 28.28 -5.17
N HIS A 356 20.99 27.06 -5.18
CA HIS A 356 22.03 26.61 -4.24
C HIS A 356 23.04 25.64 -4.88
N LEU A 357 22.89 25.40 -6.18
CA LEU A 357 23.64 24.41 -6.95
C LEU A 357 24.30 25.09 -8.15
N VAL A 358 25.56 24.79 -8.40
CA VAL A 358 26.27 25.15 -9.64
C VAL A 358 26.58 23.87 -10.41
N ALA A 359 26.06 23.72 -11.62
CA ALA A 359 26.36 22.61 -12.51
C ALA A 359 27.47 23.01 -13.49
N LEU A 360 28.54 22.21 -13.55
CA LEU A 360 29.64 22.41 -14.50
C LEU A 360 29.56 21.39 -15.63
N GLY A 361 29.78 21.85 -16.86
CA GLY A 361 29.58 21.06 -18.06
C GLY A 361 28.10 20.74 -18.31
N CYS A 362 27.19 21.65 -17.95
CA CYS A 362 25.74 21.44 -17.99
C CYS A 362 25.16 21.14 -19.38
N ASP A 363 25.91 21.41 -20.46
CA ASP A 363 25.49 21.07 -21.82
C ASP A 363 26.12 19.75 -22.29
N HIS A 364 27.43 19.76 -22.57
CA HIS A 364 28.12 18.64 -23.23
C HIS A 364 29.24 18.00 -22.39
N GLY A 365 29.47 18.47 -21.16
CA GLY A 365 30.56 17.96 -20.31
C GLY A 365 31.98 18.16 -20.88
N LEU A 366 32.19 19.16 -21.73
CA LEU A 366 33.50 19.41 -22.34
C LEU A 366 34.54 19.87 -21.29
N PRO A 367 35.81 19.45 -21.40
CA PRO A 367 36.88 19.98 -20.57
C PRO A 367 37.21 21.44 -20.95
N ALA A 368 37.77 22.18 -20.01
CA ALA A 368 38.12 23.58 -20.19
C ALA A 368 39.13 23.80 -21.33
N ALA A 369 38.92 24.86 -22.13
CA ALA A 369 39.90 25.34 -23.09
C ALA A 369 41.16 25.92 -22.40
N GLY A 370 40.97 26.41 -21.17
CA GLY A 370 42.02 26.96 -20.31
C GLY A 370 42.07 28.48 -20.31
N GLY A 371 42.49 29.05 -19.19
CA GLY A 371 42.60 30.51 -19.01
C GLY A 371 41.27 31.21 -18.72
N GLY A 372 40.16 30.48 -18.75
CA GLY A 372 38.84 30.95 -18.31
C GLY A 372 38.71 31.00 -16.79
N LYS A 373 37.75 31.79 -16.32
CA LYS A 373 37.39 31.93 -14.91
C LYS A 373 35.97 31.43 -14.67
N LEU A 374 35.75 30.71 -13.58
CA LEU A 374 34.42 30.49 -13.02
C LEU A 374 34.16 31.54 -11.95
N ARG A 375 32.98 32.16 -12.00
CA ARG A 375 32.57 33.24 -11.09
C ARG A 375 31.15 32.97 -10.60
N VAL A 376 31.00 32.94 -9.28
CA VAL A 376 29.69 32.79 -8.62
C VAL A 376 29.62 33.69 -7.39
N ARG A 377 28.41 34.07 -7.00
CA ARG A 377 28.16 34.72 -5.72
C ARG A 377 27.47 33.74 -4.78
N VAL A 378 27.98 33.58 -3.57
CA VAL A 378 27.37 32.73 -2.53
C VAL A 378 27.01 33.61 -1.34
N ASP A 379 25.71 33.72 -1.04
CA ASP A 379 25.14 34.67 -0.08
C ASP A 379 25.74 36.09 -0.25
N GLY A 380 25.83 36.54 -1.52
CA GLY A 380 26.37 37.85 -1.90
C GLY A 380 27.89 37.96 -1.97
N ARG A 381 28.66 36.96 -1.50
CA ARG A 381 30.13 36.95 -1.59
C ARG A 381 30.59 36.42 -2.95
N GLU A 382 31.34 37.23 -3.69
CA GLU A 382 31.90 36.81 -4.97
C GLU A 382 33.07 35.83 -4.77
N ILE A 383 33.04 34.73 -5.52
CA ILE A 383 34.03 33.66 -5.54
C ILE A 383 34.47 33.47 -6.98
N VAL A 384 35.78 33.54 -7.19
CA VAL A 384 36.38 33.45 -8.53
C VAL A 384 37.48 32.42 -8.49
N VAL A 385 37.44 31.48 -9.44
CA VAL A 385 38.51 30.50 -9.65
C VAL A 385 38.95 30.48 -11.10
N THR A 386 40.25 30.35 -11.33
CA THR A 386 40.82 30.17 -12.67
C THR A 386 40.87 28.67 -12.97
N ILE A 387 40.48 28.28 -14.17
CA ILE A 387 40.49 26.87 -14.60
C ILE A 387 41.58 26.64 -15.63
N GLU A 388 42.40 25.61 -15.39
CA GLU A 388 43.49 25.22 -16.27
C GLU A 388 42.97 24.47 -17.50
N LYS A 389 43.74 24.55 -18.60
CA LYS A 389 43.44 23.85 -19.84
C LYS A 389 43.31 22.34 -19.59
N GLY A 390 42.26 21.72 -20.15
CA GLY A 390 42.00 20.29 -20.05
C GLY A 390 41.34 19.85 -18.74
N THR A 391 41.09 20.77 -17.81
CA THR A 391 40.35 20.45 -16.57
C THR A 391 38.95 19.96 -16.92
N THR A 392 38.58 18.77 -16.43
CA THR A 392 37.24 18.20 -16.64
C THR A 392 36.18 18.91 -15.78
N PRO A 393 34.88 18.77 -16.08
CA PRO A 393 33.81 19.26 -15.20
C PRO A 393 33.99 18.85 -13.73
N ALA A 394 34.32 17.57 -13.48
CA ALA A 394 34.60 17.06 -12.13
C ALA A 394 35.84 17.71 -11.48
N GLY A 395 36.90 17.94 -12.24
CA GLY A 395 38.08 18.66 -11.75
C GLY A 395 37.74 20.10 -11.37
N ALA A 396 37.01 20.80 -12.24
CA ALA A 396 36.58 22.18 -12.02
C ALA A 396 35.61 22.30 -10.82
N ALA A 397 34.74 21.30 -10.62
CA ALA A 397 33.79 21.26 -9.51
C ALA A 397 34.53 21.15 -8.17
N ARG A 398 35.60 20.35 -8.11
CA ARG A 398 36.44 20.23 -6.90
C ARG A 398 37.21 21.51 -6.62
N VAL A 399 37.73 22.19 -7.64
CA VAL A 399 38.38 23.51 -7.49
C VAL A 399 37.40 24.56 -6.96
N LEU A 400 36.21 24.65 -7.56
CA LEU A 400 35.16 25.57 -7.12
C LEU A 400 34.68 25.25 -5.70
N SER A 401 34.46 23.97 -5.39
CA SER A 401 34.07 23.52 -4.05
C SER A 401 35.11 23.89 -2.99
N ALA A 402 36.41 23.72 -3.27
CA ALA A 402 37.47 24.12 -2.36
C ALA A 402 37.50 25.64 -2.10
N ALA A 403 37.26 26.45 -3.15
CA ALA A 403 37.17 27.89 -3.01
C ALA A 403 35.94 28.34 -2.20
N ILE A 404 34.79 27.72 -2.42
CA ILE A 404 33.55 27.96 -1.65
C ILE A 404 33.73 27.56 -0.18
N THR A 405 34.38 26.42 0.07
CA THR A 405 34.70 25.97 1.42
C THR A 405 35.65 26.93 2.13
N SER A 406 36.68 27.41 1.44
CA SER A 406 37.61 28.43 1.94
C SER A 406 36.92 29.77 2.21
N ALA A 407 35.84 30.06 1.50
CA ALA A 407 34.99 31.23 1.74
C ALA A 407 34.04 31.08 2.94
N GLY A 408 34.06 29.94 3.64
CA GLY A 408 33.32 29.71 4.88
C GLY A 408 32.00 28.97 4.74
N PHE A 409 31.70 28.44 3.55
CA PHE A 409 30.51 27.62 3.28
C PHE A 409 30.84 26.13 3.34
N SER A 410 29.82 25.29 3.28
CA SER A 410 29.94 23.85 3.02
C SER A 410 29.64 23.60 1.55
N ALA A 411 30.55 22.95 0.82
CA ALA A 411 30.35 22.61 -0.58
C ALA A 411 30.53 21.10 -0.81
N ARG A 412 29.54 20.44 -1.42
CA ARG A 412 29.58 19.03 -1.79
C ARG A 412 29.61 18.90 -3.31
N VAL A 413 30.54 18.12 -3.84
CA VAL A 413 30.58 17.77 -5.26
C VAL A 413 29.76 16.50 -5.48
N SER A 414 28.98 16.48 -6.55
CA SER A 414 28.21 15.32 -7.01
C SER A 414 28.43 15.16 -8.50
N ASP A 415 29.15 14.11 -8.89
CA ASP A 415 29.47 13.81 -10.29
C ASP A 415 28.30 13.06 -10.93
N ASN A 416 27.84 13.52 -12.09
CA ASN A 416 26.71 12.94 -12.82
C ASN A 416 27.21 12.08 -13.98
N ALA A 417 26.39 11.13 -14.41
CA ALA A 417 26.68 10.31 -15.59
C ALA A 417 26.77 11.16 -16.87
N SER A 418 27.38 10.59 -17.91
CA SER A 418 27.36 11.21 -19.25
C SER A 418 25.98 11.01 -19.87
N ILE A 419 25.40 12.09 -20.39
CA ILE A 419 24.21 12.03 -21.23
C ILE A 419 24.58 11.49 -22.63
N ALA A 420 23.59 11.03 -23.40
CA ALA A 420 23.84 10.41 -24.72
C ALA A 420 24.53 11.36 -25.71
N ALA A 421 24.22 12.66 -25.64
CA ALA A 421 24.85 13.70 -26.48
C ALA A 421 26.10 14.35 -25.83
N GLY A 422 26.53 13.85 -24.67
CA GLY A 422 27.61 14.42 -23.87
C GLY A 422 28.96 13.80 -24.19
N ALA A 423 30.02 14.61 -24.21
CA ALA A 423 31.38 14.12 -24.33
C ALA A 423 31.89 13.49 -23.02
N ARG A 424 31.41 14.00 -21.86
CA ARG A 424 31.65 13.48 -20.51
C ARG A 424 30.46 13.82 -19.60
N GLY A 425 30.47 13.26 -18.39
CA GLY A 425 29.53 13.63 -17.33
C GLY A 425 29.72 15.07 -16.84
N SER A 426 28.61 15.68 -16.41
CA SER A 426 28.59 16.95 -15.70
C SER A 426 28.89 16.75 -14.21
N SER A 427 29.18 17.83 -13.48
CA SER A 427 29.37 17.77 -12.03
C SER A 427 28.70 18.94 -11.34
N ASP A 428 27.96 18.66 -10.28
CA ASP A 428 27.27 19.68 -9.49
C ASP A 428 28.06 20.02 -8.22
N VAL A 429 28.03 21.30 -7.85
CA VAL A 429 28.52 21.80 -6.57
C VAL A 429 27.34 22.33 -5.78
N LEU A 430 26.94 21.58 -4.76
CA LEU A 430 25.86 21.94 -3.84
C LEU A 430 26.44 22.80 -2.72
N VAL A 431 25.82 23.94 -2.43
CA VAL A 431 26.33 24.91 -1.46
C VAL A 431 25.37 25.08 -0.29
N ARG A 432 25.88 24.86 0.91
CA ARG A 432 25.16 25.05 2.18
C ARG A 432 25.93 26.00 3.08
N ARG A 433 25.21 26.69 3.97
CA ARG A 433 25.80 27.39 5.12
C ARG A 433 26.34 26.35 6.10
N LYS A 434 27.21 26.78 7.02
CA LYS A 434 27.69 25.91 8.11
C LYS A 434 26.58 25.39 9.02
N SER A 435 25.43 26.07 9.05
CA SER A 435 24.23 25.61 9.76
C SER A 435 23.52 24.43 9.07
N GLY A 436 23.92 24.07 7.84
CA GLY A 436 23.26 23.04 7.02
C GLY A 436 22.17 23.58 6.09
N GLU A 437 21.73 24.83 6.26
CA GLU A 437 20.77 25.47 5.35
C GLU A 437 21.35 25.67 3.95
N LEU A 438 20.49 25.67 2.93
CA LEU A 438 20.87 26.03 1.56
C LEU A 438 21.38 27.48 1.49
N ALA A 439 22.58 27.67 0.94
CA ALA A 439 23.13 28.99 0.66
C ALA A 439 22.60 29.49 -0.69
N LEU A 440 22.35 30.80 -0.80
CA LEU A 440 21.92 31.38 -2.06
C LEU A 440 23.11 31.49 -3.02
N VAL A 441 23.00 30.86 -4.19
CA VAL A 441 23.96 30.92 -5.28
C VAL A 441 23.42 31.80 -6.40
N GLU A 442 24.16 32.85 -6.72
CA GLU A 442 23.79 33.86 -7.71
C GLU A 442 24.85 33.97 -8.81
N PRO A 443 24.47 34.46 -10.00
CA PRO A 443 25.45 34.84 -11.01
C PRO A 443 26.38 35.94 -10.47
N PRO A 444 27.58 36.13 -11.06
CA PRO A 444 28.45 37.23 -10.70
C PRO A 444 27.77 38.58 -11.00
N ALA A 445 28.19 39.63 -10.31
CA ALA A 445 27.64 40.97 -10.51
C ALA A 445 27.86 41.51 -11.94
N SER A 446 28.88 40.99 -12.65
CA SER A 446 29.18 41.32 -14.04
C SER A 446 29.85 40.17 -14.76
N GLY A 447 29.55 40.01 -16.05
CA GLY A 447 30.11 38.96 -16.91
C GLY A 447 29.43 37.59 -16.74
N PRO A 448 29.90 36.56 -17.47
CA PRO A 448 29.31 35.23 -17.45
C PRO A 448 29.75 34.40 -16.23
N LEU A 449 29.01 33.33 -15.94
CA LEU A 449 29.32 32.34 -14.89
C LEU A 449 30.64 31.61 -15.18
N SER A 450 30.86 31.27 -16.45
CA SER A 450 32.13 30.77 -16.98
C SER A 450 32.58 31.68 -18.12
N SER A 451 33.83 32.13 -18.08
CA SER A 451 34.48 32.80 -19.22
C SER A 451 35.34 31.85 -20.05
N ASP A 452 35.32 30.55 -19.76
CA ASP A 452 35.99 29.54 -20.57
C ASP A 452 35.15 29.25 -21.83
N ALA A 453 35.83 29.06 -22.97
CA ALA A 453 35.15 28.88 -24.25
C ALA A 453 34.48 27.49 -24.41
N LEU A 454 34.85 26.50 -23.58
CA LEU A 454 34.33 25.13 -23.68
C LEU A 454 33.65 24.65 -22.38
N LEU A 455 34.20 24.99 -21.21
CA LEU A 455 33.62 24.58 -19.94
C LEU A 455 32.43 25.48 -19.58
N THR A 456 31.22 24.97 -19.78
CA THR A 456 29.99 25.68 -19.42
C THR A 456 29.65 25.53 -17.94
N ALA A 457 28.92 26.50 -17.41
CA ALA A 457 28.50 26.52 -16.01
C ALA A 457 27.10 27.11 -15.89
N CYS A 458 26.22 26.41 -15.16
CA CYS A 458 24.83 26.77 -14.95
C CYS A 458 24.53 26.88 -13.45
N ILE A 459 23.59 27.74 -13.06
CA ILE A 459 23.04 27.75 -11.71
C ILE A 459 21.73 26.96 -11.73
N GLY A 460 21.59 25.98 -10.85
CA GLY A 460 20.35 25.26 -10.64
C GLY A 460 19.29 26.17 -10.04
N ARG A 461 18.27 26.50 -10.84
CA ARG A 461 17.09 27.27 -10.46
C ARG A 461 15.89 26.35 -10.62
N VAL A 462 14.99 26.38 -9.64
CA VAL A 462 13.73 25.64 -9.68
C VAL A 462 12.61 26.66 -9.85
N GLU A 463 12.03 26.72 -11.04
CA GLU A 463 10.97 27.63 -11.44
C GLU A 463 9.77 26.80 -11.91
N LEU A 464 8.74 26.69 -11.07
CA LEU A 464 7.61 25.77 -11.32
C LEU A 464 6.37 26.48 -11.87
N GLU A 465 6.50 27.75 -12.30
CA GLU A 465 5.39 28.53 -12.85
C GLU A 465 5.04 28.12 -14.29
N ASP A 466 6.04 27.77 -15.09
CA ASP A 466 5.91 27.18 -16.43
C ASP A 466 6.06 25.65 -16.45
N GLY A 467 6.41 25.06 -15.30
CA GLY A 467 6.52 23.63 -15.08
C GLY A 467 7.97 23.19 -14.92
N LEU A 468 8.19 22.04 -14.28
CA LEU A 468 9.53 21.50 -14.09
C LEU A 468 10.12 21.08 -15.45
N SER A 469 11.31 21.58 -15.78
CA SER A 469 12.09 21.07 -16.91
C SER A 469 12.49 19.64 -16.63
N HIS A 470 12.02 18.71 -17.46
CA HIS A 470 12.20 17.29 -17.22
C HIS A 470 13.10 16.61 -18.24
N PHE A 471 13.70 15.49 -17.85
CA PHE A 471 14.56 14.74 -18.74
C PHE A 471 13.76 14.07 -19.87
N ASN A 472 14.48 13.76 -20.94
CA ASN A 472 14.05 12.88 -22.02
C ASN A 472 15.06 11.72 -22.14
N ASP A 473 14.91 10.90 -23.17
CA ASP A 473 15.76 9.70 -23.36
C ASP A 473 17.26 10.02 -23.48
N ILE A 474 17.63 11.26 -23.82
CA ILE A 474 19.03 11.69 -23.97
C ILE A 474 19.70 11.86 -22.61
N ASP A 475 18.97 12.37 -21.62
CA ASP A 475 19.50 12.82 -20.33
C ASP A 475 18.89 12.14 -19.11
N ALA A 476 17.99 11.15 -19.28
CA ALA A 476 17.36 10.41 -18.19
C ALA A 476 18.30 9.92 -17.09
N ILE A 477 19.47 9.39 -17.46
CA ILE A 477 20.49 8.88 -16.52
C ILE A 477 21.05 9.99 -15.61
N ALA A 478 21.10 11.23 -16.10
CA ALA A 478 21.67 12.37 -15.38
C ALA A 478 20.61 13.35 -14.83
N GLY A 479 19.41 13.36 -15.38
CA GLY A 479 18.40 14.39 -15.17
C GLY A 479 18.80 15.76 -15.71
N THR A 480 17.87 16.70 -15.67
CA THR A 480 18.09 18.11 -15.95
C THR A 480 18.79 18.79 -14.76
N VAL A 481 19.38 19.96 -15.00
CA VAL A 481 19.97 20.77 -13.91
C VAL A 481 18.90 21.20 -12.90
N GLU A 482 17.66 21.43 -13.36
CA GLU A 482 16.55 21.85 -12.52
C GLU A 482 16.04 20.72 -11.62
N GLU A 483 15.82 19.51 -12.14
CA GLU A 483 15.46 18.33 -11.34
C GLU A 483 16.51 18.04 -10.27
N ARG A 484 17.79 18.02 -10.65
CA ARG A 484 18.87 17.79 -9.69
C ARG A 484 18.93 18.88 -8.63
N ALA A 485 18.65 20.13 -8.97
CA ALA A 485 18.55 21.21 -8.00
C ALA A 485 17.36 21.00 -7.04
N LEU A 486 16.20 20.58 -7.55
CA LEU A 486 15.05 20.25 -6.71
C LEU A 486 15.36 19.10 -5.76
N ILE A 487 15.81 17.97 -6.27
CA ILE A 487 16.00 16.73 -5.52
C ILE A 487 17.11 16.89 -4.48
N LYS A 488 18.29 17.39 -4.90
CA LYS A 488 19.47 17.52 -4.03
C LYS A 488 19.31 18.57 -2.93
N ALA A 489 18.30 19.43 -3.02
CA ALA A 489 17.93 20.34 -1.94
C ALA A 489 17.45 19.59 -0.69
N PHE A 490 16.73 18.49 -0.90
CA PHE A 490 16.03 17.74 0.14
C PHE A 490 16.68 16.38 0.47
N ASP A 491 17.56 15.87 -0.40
CA ASP A 491 18.40 14.68 -0.16
C ASP A 491 19.01 14.67 1.26
N ASP A 492 18.62 13.66 2.05
CA ASP A 492 19.12 13.43 3.40
C ASP A 492 20.26 12.39 3.46
N GLY A 493 20.61 11.82 2.30
CA GLY A 493 21.66 10.82 2.14
C GLY A 493 21.28 9.41 2.57
N ASP A 494 20.04 9.14 2.99
CA ASP A 494 19.58 7.77 3.27
C ASP A 494 19.21 7.06 1.96
N PRO A 495 20.02 6.09 1.48
CA PRO A 495 19.71 5.40 0.24
C PRO A 495 18.52 4.43 0.39
N SER A 496 18.05 4.15 1.60
CA SER A 496 16.98 3.18 1.87
C SER A 496 15.56 3.79 1.91
N THR A 497 15.45 5.10 1.69
CA THR A 497 14.17 5.81 1.59
C THR A 497 13.92 6.18 0.12
N ILE A 498 12.67 6.07 -0.32
CA ILE A 498 12.25 6.53 -1.65
C ILE A 498 11.69 7.96 -1.50
N GLU A 499 12.28 8.90 -2.23
CA GLU A 499 11.81 10.28 -2.23
C GLU A 499 10.75 10.48 -3.31
N VAL A 500 9.63 11.11 -2.93
CA VAL A 500 8.51 11.38 -3.84
C VAL A 500 8.30 12.88 -3.88
N PHE A 501 8.52 13.50 -5.03
CA PHE A 501 8.19 14.90 -5.26
C PHE A 501 6.86 15.00 -5.98
N VAL A 502 5.94 15.82 -5.45
CA VAL A 502 4.70 16.21 -6.11
C VAL A 502 4.85 17.66 -6.52
N ILE A 503 4.94 17.91 -7.82
CA ILE A 503 5.08 19.24 -8.41
C ILE A 503 3.77 19.73 -9.05
N PRO A 504 3.65 21.02 -9.39
CA PRO A 504 2.47 21.53 -10.09
C PRO A 504 2.28 20.91 -11.48
N SER A 505 3.32 20.87 -12.30
CA SER A 505 3.28 20.32 -13.67
C SER A 505 4.69 20.15 -14.21
N PHE A 506 4.86 19.21 -15.12
CA PHE A 506 6.02 19.15 -16.01
C PHE A 506 5.91 20.20 -17.13
N ALA A 507 7.05 20.75 -17.57
CA ALA A 507 7.08 21.70 -18.68
C ALA A 507 6.91 21.00 -20.04
N GLY A 508 6.18 21.61 -20.96
CA GLY A 508 6.22 21.27 -22.40
C GLY A 508 5.68 19.90 -22.83
N SER A 509 5.25 19.03 -21.90
CA SER A 509 4.79 17.67 -22.21
C SER A 509 3.49 17.30 -21.48
N GLY A 510 2.88 16.18 -21.90
CA GLY A 510 1.78 15.54 -21.18
C GLY A 510 2.24 14.56 -20.09
N ARG A 511 3.52 14.61 -19.69
CA ARG A 511 4.09 13.74 -18.66
C ARG A 511 3.45 14.04 -17.31
N ILE A 512 3.23 13.00 -16.51
CA ILE A 512 2.62 13.10 -15.18
C ILE A 512 3.44 12.42 -14.07
N GLY A 513 4.46 11.65 -14.47
CA GLY A 513 5.35 10.91 -13.58
C GLY A 513 6.69 10.63 -14.27
N GLU A 514 7.76 10.54 -13.48
CA GLU A 514 9.06 9.98 -13.87
C GLU A 514 9.85 9.52 -12.64
N SER A 515 10.85 8.67 -12.87
CA SER A 515 11.64 8.02 -11.82
C SER A 515 13.13 7.99 -12.13
N PHE A 516 13.95 8.14 -11.10
CA PHE A 516 15.39 7.94 -11.10
C PHE A 516 15.72 6.62 -10.40
N ILE A 517 16.26 5.67 -11.16
CA ILE A 517 16.51 4.29 -10.69
C ILE A 517 17.97 4.05 -10.33
N GLY A 518 18.26 2.92 -9.67
CA GLY A 518 19.61 2.57 -9.27
C GLY A 518 20.50 2.10 -10.44
N ALA A 519 19.92 1.34 -11.36
CA ALA A 519 20.60 0.71 -12.50
C ALA A 519 21.30 1.71 -13.42
N ASP A 520 20.78 2.93 -13.50
CA ASP A 520 21.33 4.00 -14.33
C ASP A 520 22.70 4.48 -13.83
N GLY A 521 23.05 4.20 -12.57
CA GLY A 521 24.32 4.65 -11.98
C GLY A 521 24.41 6.19 -11.88
N GLY A 522 23.27 6.87 -11.99
CA GLY A 522 23.15 8.32 -11.87
C GLY A 522 23.45 8.82 -10.46
N ALA A 523 23.69 10.13 -10.34
CA ALA A 523 23.92 10.79 -9.04
C ALA A 523 22.65 10.92 -8.20
N VAL A 524 21.49 10.78 -8.84
CA VAL A 524 20.17 10.73 -8.25
C VAL A 524 19.63 9.33 -8.47
N ARG A 525 19.02 8.75 -7.44
CA ARG A 525 18.46 7.39 -7.45
C ARG A 525 17.43 7.24 -6.35
N ASN A 526 16.51 6.30 -6.51
CA ASN A 526 15.43 6.03 -5.56
C ASN A 526 14.54 7.26 -5.33
N VAL A 527 14.35 8.04 -6.40
CA VAL A 527 13.54 9.26 -6.39
C VAL A 527 12.54 9.17 -7.53
N LEU A 528 11.33 9.65 -7.28
CA LEU A 528 10.35 9.85 -8.34
C LEU A 528 9.69 11.22 -8.20
N ILE A 529 9.27 11.77 -9.34
CA ILE A 529 8.56 13.03 -9.44
C ILE A 529 7.22 12.75 -10.10
N THR A 530 6.15 13.21 -9.49
CA THR A 530 4.79 13.18 -10.05
C THR A 530 4.25 14.60 -10.08
N ASP A 531 3.30 14.86 -10.97
CA ASP A 531 2.67 16.16 -11.04
C ASP A 531 1.22 16.16 -10.49
N ARG A 532 0.57 17.33 -10.51
CA ARG A 532 -0.82 17.44 -10.04
C ARG A 532 -1.80 16.61 -10.88
N ALA A 533 -1.48 16.35 -12.15
CA ALA A 533 -2.35 15.61 -13.05
C ALA A 533 -2.35 14.12 -12.69
N ALA A 534 -1.21 13.54 -12.28
CA ALA A 534 -1.14 12.21 -11.70
C ALA A 534 -2.14 12.03 -10.54
N LEU A 535 -2.10 12.93 -9.55
CA LEU A 535 -3.01 12.90 -8.40
C LEU A 535 -4.48 13.17 -8.74
N ARG A 536 -4.75 13.91 -9.82
CA ARG A 536 -6.12 14.16 -10.30
C ARG A 536 -6.68 12.97 -11.08
N ALA A 537 -5.82 12.28 -11.83
CA ALA A 537 -6.19 11.08 -12.55
C ALA A 537 -6.49 9.93 -11.57
N ASP A 538 -5.87 9.91 -10.38
CA ASP A 538 -6.19 8.97 -9.31
C ASP A 538 -6.18 7.52 -9.86
N ARG A 539 -7.26 6.76 -9.70
CA ARG A 539 -7.38 5.37 -10.22
C ARG A 539 -7.39 5.23 -11.73
N ALA A 540 -7.45 6.33 -12.49
CA ALA A 540 -7.32 6.28 -13.94
C ALA A 540 -5.86 6.13 -14.39
N SER A 541 -4.87 6.59 -13.61
CA SER A 541 -3.45 6.51 -13.99
C SER A 541 -2.64 5.55 -13.14
N PHE A 542 -2.91 5.49 -11.83
CA PHE A 542 -2.03 4.85 -10.85
C PHE A 542 -0.56 5.30 -10.98
N ALA A 543 -0.32 6.57 -11.36
CA ALA A 543 0.99 7.09 -11.68
C ALA A 543 2.02 6.87 -10.55
N LEU A 544 1.69 7.20 -9.29
CA LEU A 544 2.62 6.95 -8.17
C LEU A 544 2.99 5.46 -8.06
N ALA A 545 2.01 4.55 -8.20
CA ALA A 545 2.28 3.12 -8.12
C ALA A 545 3.16 2.62 -9.28
N HIS A 546 2.99 3.20 -10.46
CA HIS A 546 3.79 2.93 -11.66
C HIS A 546 5.23 3.43 -11.49
N GLU A 547 5.42 4.68 -11.06
CA GLU A 547 6.75 5.25 -10.80
C GLU A 547 7.51 4.49 -9.71
N LEU A 548 6.80 4.08 -8.65
CA LEU A 548 7.37 3.18 -7.66
C LEU A 548 7.83 1.85 -8.26
N GLY A 549 7.23 1.41 -9.36
CA GLY A 549 7.66 0.23 -10.09
C GLY A 549 8.99 0.39 -10.79
N HIS A 550 9.25 1.54 -11.43
CA HIS A 550 10.58 1.80 -11.99
C HIS A 550 11.66 1.70 -10.91
N VAL A 551 11.41 2.32 -9.75
CA VAL A 551 12.34 2.28 -8.61
C VAL A 551 12.47 0.87 -8.02
N LEU A 552 11.36 0.19 -7.72
CA LEU A 552 11.39 -1.08 -7.01
C LEU A 552 11.90 -2.24 -7.89
N LEU A 553 11.56 -2.23 -9.17
CA LEU A 553 12.00 -3.22 -10.15
C LEU A 553 13.40 -2.92 -10.69
N ASP A 554 13.91 -1.70 -10.46
CA ASP A 554 15.13 -1.18 -11.04
C ASP A 554 15.12 -1.41 -12.57
N ASP A 555 14.09 -0.86 -13.22
CA ASP A 555 13.79 -1.07 -14.64
C ASP A 555 13.39 0.25 -15.33
N PRO A 556 14.14 0.74 -16.32
CA PRO A 556 13.82 2.00 -16.99
C PRO A 556 12.78 1.86 -18.10
N GLY A 557 12.50 0.64 -18.56
CA GLY A 557 11.61 0.39 -19.69
C GLY A 557 10.18 0.06 -19.29
N HIS A 558 9.27 0.23 -20.24
CA HIS A 558 7.89 -0.22 -20.13
C HIS A 558 7.66 -1.48 -20.99
N PRO A 559 6.74 -2.40 -20.61
CA PRO A 559 6.45 -3.59 -21.40
C PRO A 559 5.98 -3.31 -22.85
N ASP A 560 5.30 -2.18 -23.05
CA ASP A 560 4.77 -1.71 -24.33
C ASP A 560 5.86 -1.12 -25.25
N ASP A 561 7.00 -0.66 -24.71
CA ASP A 561 8.16 -0.24 -25.51
C ASP A 561 8.73 -1.38 -26.38
N PHE A 562 8.47 -2.64 -25.97
CA PHE A 562 9.06 -3.83 -26.58
C PHE A 562 8.02 -4.90 -26.99
N GLY A 563 6.72 -4.58 -26.89
CA GLY A 563 5.65 -5.59 -26.91
C GLY A 563 4.31 -5.11 -27.48
N ARG A 564 3.25 -5.91 -27.26
CA ARG A 564 1.87 -5.47 -27.48
C ARG A 564 1.40 -4.75 -26.23
N ASP A 565 0.74 -3.61 -26.40
CA ASP A 565 0.03 -2.89 -25.35
C ASP A 565 -0.81 -3.85 -24.47
N THR A 566 -0.58 -3.77 -23.17
CA THR A 566 -1.21 -4.56 -22.12
C THR A 566 -1.81 -3.62 -21.07
N PRO A 567 -2.96 -3.00 -21.34
CA PRO A 567 -3.49 -1.89 -20.53
C PRO A 567 -3.82 -2.24 -19.07
N THR A 568 -3.84 -3.53 -18.73
CA THR A 568 -4.04 -4.02 -17.35
C THR A 568 -2.74 -4.23 -16.58
N ARG A 569 -1.56 -4.12 -17.19
CA ARG A 569 -0.27 -4.17 -16.46
C ARG A 569 0.01 -2.83 -15.81
N LEU A 570 0.53 -2.85 -14.59
CA LEU A 570 0.88 -1.63 -13.88
C LEU A 570 2.01 -0.88 -14.58
N MET A 571 3.04 -1.60 -15.06
CA MET A 571 4.22 -1.02 -15.70
C MET A 571 4.02 -0.60 -17.15
N ASP A 572 2.82 -0.74 -17.70
CA ASP A 572 2.48 -0.29 -19.05
C ASP A 572 2.33 1.24 -19.07
N ALA A 573 3.09 1.91 -19.96
CA ALA A 573 3.16 3.37 -20.02
C ALA A 573 1.86 4.00 -20.52
N ASP A 574 1.14 3.28 -21.40
CA ASP A 574 -0.20 3.63 -21.79
C ASP A 574 -1.11 3.44 -20.58
N ALA A 575 -1.23 4.51 -19.80
CA ALA A 575 -2.07 4.62 -18.63
C ALA A 575 -3.54 4.47 -19.04
N ALA A 576 -3.95 3.23 -19.19
CA ALA A 576 -5.30 2.88 -19.52
C ALA A 576 -6.16 3.02 -18.26
N ASN A 577 -7.19 3.87 -18.36
CA ASN A 577 -8.11 4.09 -17.25
C ASN A 577 -8.66 2.75 -16.74
N GLY A 578 -8.32 2.38 -15.50
CA GLY A 578 -8.70 1.10 -14.91
C GLY A 578 -10.21 0.87 -14.83
N THR A 579 -11.02 1.93 -14.84
CA THR A 579 -12.48 1.82 -14.91
C THR A 579 -12.99 1.43 -16.31
N ALA A 580 -12.18 1.64 -17.34
CA ALA A 580 -12.51 1.33 -18.73
C ALA A 580 -11.88 0.02 -19.22
N PHE A 581 -10.62 -0.23 -18.86
CA PHE A 581 -9.83 -1.36 -19.37
C PHE A 581 -9.64 -2.51 -18.37
N GLY A 582 -10.08 -2.31 -17.13
CA GLY A 582 -9.94 -3.27 -16.05
C GLY A 582 -8.82 -2.90 -15.07
N PRO A 583 -8.80 -3.54 -13.89
CA PRO A 583 -7.89 -3.18 -12.82
C PRO A 583 -6.42 -3.49 -13.17
N ARG A 584 -5.50 -2.64 -12.69
CA ARG A 584 -4.05 -2.77 -12.94
C ARG A 584 -3.46 -3.94 -12.14
N ARG A 585 -2.41 -4.58 -12.70
CA ARG A 585 -1.83 -5.84 -12.21
C ARG A 585 -0.30 -5.81 -12.21
N LEU A 586 0.26 -6.50 -11.22
CA LEU A 586 1.66 -6.89 -11.16
C LEU A 586 1.79 -8.40 -11.35
N LEU A 587 2.76 -8.82 -12.15
CA LEU A 587 3.09 -10.22 -12.39
C LEU A 587 3.91 -10.79 -11.24
N VAL A 588 3.87 -12.12 -11.10
CA VAL A 588 4.68 -12.83 -10.09
C VAL A 588 6.18 -12.56 -10.29
N ASP A 589 6.62 -12.50 -11.54
CA ASP A 589 8.02 -12.26 -11.88
C ASP A 589 8.46 -10.81 -11.57
N GLU A 590 7.54 -9.84 -11.70
CA GLU A 590 7.75 -8.46 -11.27
C GLU A 590 7.87 -8.41 -9.75
N CYS A 591 6.98 -9.08 -9.00
CA CYS A 591 7.10 -9.18 -7.55
C CYS A 591 8.42 -9.80 -7.11
N ALA A 592 8.86 -10.88 -7.78
CA ALA A 592 10.14 -11.51 -7.51
C ALA A 592 11.33 -10.63 -7.88
N ARG A 593 11.24 -9.86 -8.98
CA ARG A 593 12.26 -8.88 -9.37
C ARG A 593 12.35 -7.77 -8.33
N ALA A 594 11.22 -7.23 -7.86
CA ALA A 594 11.19 -6.21 -6.82
C ALA A 594 11.95 -6.67 -5.57
N LEU A 595 11.77 -7.91 -5.11
CA LEU A 595 12.53 -8.40 -3.96
C LEU A 595 14.01 -8.70 -4.25
N ARG A 596 14.39 -9.04 -5.50
CA ARG A 596 15.80 -9.17 -5.85
C ARG A 596 16.52 -7.82 -5.86
N GLN A 597 15.89 -6.80 -6.43
CA GLN A 597 16.50 -5.48 -6.62
C GLN A 597 16.35 -4.54 -5.44
N SER A 598 15.27 -4.70 -4.67
CA SER A 598 14.92 -3.79 -3.58
C SER A 598 14.75 -4.51 -2.24
N GLY A 599 14.76 -5.84 -2.20
CA GLY A 599 14.54 -6.62 -0.97
C GLY A 599 15.72 -6.62 0.01
N PRO A 600 15.63 -7.39 1.10
CA PRO A 600 16.61 -7.37 2.19
C PRO A 600 18.03 -7.79 1.78
N ALA A 601 18.16 -8.53 0.68
CA ALA A 601 19.44 -9.00 0.13
C ALA A 601 19.98 -8.11 -1.01
N ALA A 602 19.27 -7.05 -1.38
CA ALA A 602 19.70 -6.12 -2.42
C ALA A 602 20.89 -5.26 -1.97
N ALA A 603 21.60 -4.69 -2.94
CA ALA A 603 22.70 -3.75 -2.66
C ALA A 603 22.22 -2.51 -1.89
N VAL A 604 21.02 -2.03 -2.21
CA VAL A 604 20.33 -0.97 -1.48
C VAL A 604 18.95 -1.49 -1.08
N PRO A 605 18.75 -1.89 0.19
CA PRO A 605 17.50 -2.49 0.64
C PRO A 605 16.42 -1.41 0.85
N LEU A 606 15.62 -1.14 -0.18
CA LEU A 606 14.45 -0.27 -0.13
C LEU A 606 13.24 -0.93 0.55
N LEU A 607 13.18 -2.27 0.52
CA LEU A 607 12.13 -3.09 1.10
C LEU A 607 12.69 -3.89 2.27
N ARG A 608 12.07 -3.73 3.43
CA ARG A 608 12.44 -4.43 4.66
C ARG A 608 11.37 -5.47 5.03
N PRO A 609 11.72 -6.60 5.66
CA PRO A 609 10.73 -7.55 6.14
C PRO A 609 9.77 -6.87 7.09
N TRP A 610 8.47 -7.11 6.90
CA TRP A 610 7.43 -6.58 7.76
C TRP A 610 6.48 -7.73 8.13
N PRO A 611 6.87 -8.57 9.09
CA PRO A 611 6.17 -9.82 9.37
C PRO A 611 4.71 -9.57 9.75
N LEU A 612 3.87 -10.58 9.50
CA LEU A 612 2.49 -10.57 9.96
C LEU A 612 2.46 -10.45 11.49
N ALA A 613 1.59 -9.58 11.99
CA ALA A 613 1.29 -9.47 13.41
C ALA A 613 -0.07 -10.10 13.70
N PRO A 614 -0.37 -10.43 14.97
CA PRO A 614 -1.72 -10.81 15.37
C PRO A 614 -2.72 -9.74 14.95
N LEU A 615 -3.85 -10.18 14.41
CA LEU A 615 -4.86 -9.28 13.86
C LEU A 615 -5.34 -8.29 14.93
N GLY A 616 -5.38 -6.99 14.58
CA GLY A 616 -5.79 -5.93 15.51
C GLY A 616 -4.75 -5.55 16.58
N LYS A 617 -3.54 -6.13 16.52
CA LYS A 617 -2.40 -5.66 17.33
C LYS A 617 -1.46 -4.72 16.57
N GLU A 618 -1.63 -4.65 15.26
CA GLU A 618 -0.89 -3.71 14.43
C GLU A 618 -1.44 -2.30 14.60
N ARG A 619 -0.55 -1.35 14.86
CA ARG A 619 -0.88 0.06 15.05
C ARG A 619 -0.66 0.84 13.77
#